data_AF-A0A7V2KSE5-F1
#
_entry.id   AF-A0A7V2KSE5-F1
#
_cell.length_a   1.000
_cell.length_b   1.000
_cell.length_c   1.000
_cell.angle_alpha   90.00
_cell.angle_beta   90.00
_cell.angle_gamma   90.00
#
_symmetry.space_group_name_H-M   'P 1'
#
loop_
_entity.id
_entity.type
_entity.pdbx_description
1 polymer ?
#
loop_
_entity_poly.entity_id
_entity_poly.type
_entity_poly.pdbx_seq_one_letter_code
_entity_poly.pdbx_strand_id
1 'polypeptide(L)'
;MEYHVFKTNQGWMAALGSSRGLVSVSLPLSSVRAALESLCGDTEQATQSPERFQDLSERFQKYFSGYEVSFPDELDLSLATPFQREVWQ
;
A
#
# COMPACT_ATOMS: atom_id res chain seq x y z
N MET A 1 -6.85 9.08 -7.78
CA MET A 1 -6.13 8.13 -6.91
C MET A 1 -4.91 7.65 -7.67
N GLU A 2 -3.84 7.32 -6.96
CA GLU A 2 -2.59 6.85 -7.57
C GLU A 2 -2.18 5.53 -6.94
N TYR A 3 -1.59 4.64 -7.72
CA TYR A 3 -1.05 3.39 -7.19
C TYR A 3 0.39 3.15 -7.62
N HIS A 4 1.10 2.40 -6.78
CA HIS A 4 2.45 1.93 -7.03
C HIS A 4 2.51 0.42 -6.84
N VAL A 5 3.13 -0.28 -7.79
CA VAL A 5 3.40 -1.72 -7.68
C VAL A 5 4.89 -1.94 -7.66
N PHE A 6 5.36 -2.69 -6.68
CA PHE A 6 6.78 -2.95 -6.46
C PHE A 6 7.00 -4.40 -6.04
N LYS A 7 8.26 -4.83 -6.18
CA LYS A 7 8.69 -6.17 -5.80
C LYS A 7 9.45 -6.13 -4.49
N THR A 8 9.19 -7.11 -3.63
CA THR A 8 9.99 -7.44 -2.44
C THR A 8 10.60 -8.84 -2.60
N ASN A 9 11.44 -9.25 -1.66
CA ASN A 9 12.00 -10.61 -1.65
C ASN A 9 10.91 -11.70 -1.47
N GLN A 10 9.71 -11.33 -1.03
CA GLN A 10 8.60 -12.24 -0.68
C GLN A 10 7.50 -12.25 -1.73
N GLY A 11 7.50 -11.31 -2.68
CA GLY A 11 6.49 -11.22 -3.73
C GLY A 11 6.24 -9.80 -4.22
N TRP A 12 5.22 -9.66 -5.07
CA TRP A 12 4.71 -8.40 -5.57
C TRP A 12 3.77 -7.76 -4.56
N MET A 13 3.93 -6.46 -4.35
CA MET A 13 3.05 -5.66 -3.52
C MET A 13 2.50 -4.48 -4.31
N ALA A 14 1.35 -4.00 -3.91
CA ALA A 14 0.74 -2.78 -4.41
C ALA A 14 0.39 -1.85 -3.25
N ALA A 15 0.50 -0.54 -3.50
CA ALA A 15 0.08 0.52 -2.59
C ALA A 15 -0.86 1.46 -3.34
N LEU A 16 -1.98 1.82 -2.72
CA LEU A 16 -2.97 2.76 -3.23
C LEU A 16 -2.99 4.01 -2.35
N GLY A 17 -2.93 5.17 -2.99
CA GLY A 17 -2.96 6.48 -2.35
C GLY A 17 -4.07 7.37 -2.86
N SER A 18 -4.57 8.20 -1.96
CA SER A 18 -5.31 9.40 -2.28
C SER A 18 -4.41 10.64 -2.14
N SER A 19 -4.98 11.82 -2.37
CA SER A 19 -4.31 13.09 -2.07
C SER A 19 -4.05 13.32 -0.57
N ARG A 20 -4.73 12.58 0.32
CA ARG A 20 -4.61 12.71 1.78
C ARG A 20 -3.69 11.67 2.43
N GLY A 21 -3.25 10.66 1.69
CA GLY A 21 -2.39 9.63 2.25
C GLY A 21 -2.58 8.25 1.64
N LEU A 22 -2.01 7.25 2.31
CA LEU A 22 -2.06 5.84 1.97
C LEU A 22 -3.44 5.28 2.34
N VAL A 23 -4.14 4.71 1.36
CA VAL A 23 -5.49 4.15 1.52
C VAL A 23 -5.43 2.64 1.81
N SER A 24 -4.59 1.92 1.06
CA SER A 24 -4.50 0.47 1.16
C SER A 24 -3.14 -0.02 0.65
N VAL A 25 -2.66 -1.12 1.22
CA VAL A 25 -1.50 -1.87 0.74
C VAL A 25 -1.87 -3.34 0.67
N SER A 26 -1.33 -4.04 -0.32
CA SER A 26 -1.41 -5.50 -0.37
C SER A 26 -0.31 -6.14 0.47
N LEU A 27 -0.49 -7.40 0.82
CA LEU A 27 0.64 -8.26 1.21
C LEU A 27 1.47 -8.66 -0.02
N PRO A 28 2.68 -9.23 0.16
CA PRO A 28 3.43 -9.85 -0.94
C PRO A 28 2.65 -11.00 -1.56
N LEU A 29 2.38 -10.91 -2.86
CA LEU A 29 1.63 -11.89 -3.64
C LEU A 29 2.44 -12.38 -4.85
N SER A 30 1.99 -13.46 -5.47
CA SER A 30 2.72 -14.12 -6.56
C SER A 30 2.72 -13.35 -7.88
N SER A 31 1.83 -12.37 -8.06
CA SER A 31 1.72 -11.58 -9.29
C SER A 31 1.27 -10.15 -9.04
N VAL A 32 1.62 -9.25 -9.97
CA VAL A 32 1.16 -7.85 -10.00
C VAL A 32 -0.36 -7.76 -9.99
N ARG A 33 -1.03 -8.58 -10.80
CA ARG A 33 -2.50 -8.58 -10.88
C ARG A 33 -3.13 -8.91 -9.52
N ALA A 34 -2.65 -9.97 -8.86
CA ALA A 34 -3.15 -10.35 -7.54
C ALA A 34 -2.91 -9.25 -6.50
N ALA A 35 -1.76 -8.57 -6.55
CA ALA A 35 -1.47 -7.42 -5.68
C ALA A 35 -2.49 -6.30 -5.89
N LEU A 36 -2.79 -5.93 -7.14
CA LEU A 36 -3.76 -4.89 -7.47
C LEU A 36 -5.20 -5.27 -7.08
N GLU A 37 -5.62 -6.52 -7.36
CA GLU A 37 -6.96 -7.03 -7.03
C GLU A 37 -7.22 -7.10 -5.51
N SER A 38 -6.16 -7.19 -4.70
CA SER A 38 -6.27 -7.26 -3.24
C SER A 38 -6.43 -5.90 -2.55
N LEU A 39 -6.22 -4.79 -3.28
CA LEU A 39 -6.35 -3.45 -2.72
C LEU A 39 -7.81 -3.11 -2.42
N CYS A 40 -8.04 -2.42 -1.30
CA CYS A 40 -9.33 -1.85 -0.98
C CYS A 40 -9.42 -0.41 -1.51
N GLY A 41 -10.43 -0.12 -2.33
CA GLY A 41 -10.65 1.19 -2.94
C GLY A 41 -10.93 1.10 -4.44
N ASP A 42 -11.18 2.23 -5.08
CA ASP A 42 -11.40 2.31 -6.53
C ASP A 42 -10.04 2.27 -7.27
N THR A 43 -9.59 1.05 -7.57
CA THR A 43 -8.37 0.80 -8.35
C THR A 43 -8.59 0.93 -9.86
N GLU A 44 -9.83 0.88 -10.34
CA GLU A 44 -10.16 0.96 -11.77
C GLU A 44 -9.87 2.36 -12.33
N GLN A 45 -10.08 3.40 -11.53
CA GLN A 45 -9.79 4.79 -11.90
C GLN A 45 -8.42 5.29 -11.39
N ALA A 46 -7.66 4.44 -10.71
CA ALA A 46 -6.37 4.83 -10.18
C ALA A 46 -5.30 4.85 -11.28
N THR A 47 -4.46 5.89 -11.29
CA THR A 47 -3.36 5.99 -12.26
C THR A 47 -2.08 5.41 -11.66
N GLN A 48 -1.31 4.67 -12.44
CA GLN A 48 -0.01 4.18 -11.98
C GLN A 48 0.96 5.36 -11.82
N SER A 49 1.58 5.47 -10.65
CA SER A 49 2.53 6.53 -10.33
C SER A 49 3.72 5.91 -9.61
N PRO A 50 4.78 5.51 -10.34
CA PRO A 50 5.94 4.83 -9.74
C PRO A 50 6.71 5.66 -8.72
N GLU A 51 6.68 6.98 -8.87
CA GLU A 51 7.37 7.92 -7.99
C GLU A 51 6.59 8.14 -6.69
N ARG A 52 5.26 8.06 -6.75
CA ARG A 52 4.41 8.06 -5.56
C ARG A 52 4.70 6.79 -4.78
N PHE A 53 5.05 6.93 -3.50
CA PHE A 53 5.38 5.81 -2.60
C PHE A 53 6.70 5.08 -2.91
N GLN A 54 7.64 5.70 -3.65
CA GLN A 54 8.97 5.11 -3.84
C GLN A 54 9.68 4.87 -2.49
N ASP A 55 9.72 5.88 -1.60
CA ASP A 55 10.28 5.73 -0.24
C ASP A 55 9.58 4.62 0.56
N LEU A 56 8.26 4.53 0.47
CA LEU A 56 7.47 3.50 1.14
C LEU A 56 7.83 2.10 0.62
N SER A 57 8.03 1.95 -0.70
CA SER A 57 8.45 0.67 -1.30
C SER A 57 9.80 0.21 -0.77
N GLU A 58 10.77 1.12 -0.61
CA GLU A 58 12.10 0.83 -0.07
C GLU A 58 12.01 0.40 1.40
N ARG A 59 11.13 1.04 2.18
CA ARG A 59 10.84 0.64 3.56
C ARG A 59 10.21 -0.74 3.65
N PHE A 60 9.27 -1.07 2.76
CA PHE A 60 8.72 -2.44 2.69
C PHE A 60 9.78 -3.47 2.30
N GLN A 61 10.65 -3.17 1.33
CA GLN A 61 11.74 -4.08 0.95
C GLN A 61 12.69 -4.37 2.12
N LYS A 62 13.01 -3.36 2.93
CA LYS A 62 13.79 -3.53 4.17
C LYS A 62 13.03 -4.36 5.20
N TYR A 63 11.77 -4.02 5.46
CA TYR A 63 10.93 -4.75 6.41
C TYR A 63 10.85 -6.25 6.08
N PHE A 64 10.56 -6.60 4.83
CA PHE A 64 10.51 -7.99 4.38
C PHE A 64 11.88 -8.67 4.28
N SER A 65 12.97 -7.91 4.36
CA SER A 65 14.33 -8.45 4.51
C SER A 65 14.74 -8.66 5.98
N GLY A 66 13.82 -8.45 6.93
CA GLY A 66 14.04 -8.71 8.36
C GLY A 66 14.58 -7.51 9.15
N TYR A 67 14.61 -6.32 8.55
CA TYR A 67 15.00 -5.11 9.27
C TYR A 67 13.81 -4.52 10.03
N GLU A 68 14.08 -3.96 11.21
CA GLU A 68 13.12 -3.13 11.92
C GLU A 68 12.95 -1.80 11.18
N VAL A 69 11.71 -1.48 10.82
CA VAL A 69 11.36 -0.29 10.02
C VAL A 69 10.07 0.30 10.57
N SER A 70 10.05 1.62 10.76
CA SER A 70 8.84 2.37 11.09
C SER A 70 8.09 2.82 9.84
N PHE A 71 6.76 2.88 9.92
CA PHE A 71 5.90 3.39 8.85
C PHE A 71 5.13 4.64 9.32
N PRO A 72 5.75 5.84 9.28
CA PRO A 72 5.11 7.09 9.73
C PRO A 72 4.19 7.71 8.67
N ASP A 73 3.76 6.95 7.66
CA ASP A 73 2.96 7.44 6.55
C ASP A 73 1.58 7.90 7.01
N GLU A 74 1.11 9.00 6.45
CA GLU A 74 -0.26 9.45 6.65
C GLU A 74 -1.24 8.44 6.03
N LEU A 75 -2.19 7.96 6.83
CA LEU A 75 -3.22 7.02 6.40
C LEU A 75 -4.53 7.75 6.07
N ASP A 76 -5.08 7.47 4.89
CA ASP A 76 -6.43 7.88 4.52
C ASP A 76 -7.43 6.78 4.86
N LEU A 77 -7.94 6.82 6.09
CA LEU A 77 -8.95 5.88 6.61
C LEU A 77 -10.39 6.28 6.26
N SER A 78 -10.60 7.17 5.28
CA SER A 78 -11.96 7.64 4.95
C SER A 78 -12.89 6.54 4.42
N LEU A 79 -12.33 5.51 3.78
CA LEU A 79 -13.07 4.33 3.33
C LEU A 79 -13.37 3.36 4.48
N ALA A 80 -12.72 3.50 5.63
CA ALA A 80 -12.92 2.63 6.79
C ALA A 80 -14.18 3.03 7.56
N THR A 81 -14.91 2.02 8.02
CA THR A 81 -16.04 2.18 8.95
C THR A 81 -15.57 2.74 10.30
N PRO A 82 -16.47 3.37 11.09
CA PRO A 82 -16.11 3.84 12.43
C PRO A 82 -15.49 2.74 13.31
N PHE A 83 -16.05 1.53 13.30
CA PHE A 83 -15.52 0.39 14.06
C PHE A 83 -14.09 0.03 13.65
N GLN A 84 -13.78 -0.02 12.35
CA GLN A 84 -12.42 -0.33 11.88
C GLN A 84 -11.40 0.71 12.34
N ARG A 85 -11.77 2.00 12.33
CA ARG A 85 -10.88 3.07 12.79
C ARG A 85 -10.53 2.92 14.26
N GLU A 86 -11.50 2.61 15.11
CA GLU A 86 -11.29 2.37 16.55
C GLU A 86 -10.43 1.14 16.83
N VAL A 87 -10.42 0.13 15.96
CA VAL A 87 -9.57 -1.07 16.11
C VAL A 87 -8.12 -0.82 15.69
N TRP A 88 -7.89 0.12 14.77
CA TRP A 88 -6.56 0.41 14.22
C TRP A 88 -5.82 1.54 14.94
N GLN A 89 -6.54 2.35 15.72
CA GLN A 89 -5.99 3.41 16.58
C GLN A 89 -5.55 2.85 17.93
#